data_AF-A0A7S3LEF3-F1
#
_entry.id   AF-A0A7S3LEF3-F1
#
_cell.length_a   1.000
_cell.length_b   1.000
_cell.length_c   1.000
_cell.angle_alpha   90.00
_cell.angle_beta   90.00
_cell.angle_gamma   90.00
#
_symmetry.space_group_name_H-M   'P 1'
#
loop_
_entity.id
_entity.type
_entity.pdbx_description
1 polymer ?
#
loop_
_entity_poly.entity_id
_entity_poly.type
_entity_poly.pdbx_seq_one_letter_code
_entity_poly.pdbx_strand_id
1 'polypeptide(L)'
;GNLFFVTHLTQMLAQKGLLYFQESSSTWEYDIGRIKAETIFTSELSEVLIERVRALPSEVQEALKVAALLQQTTFDVNMLQRLVKDNPDFTEQARSTLDTGLKETVEAGLIQCCCSERQFKFVHDRIRESIRDKLLPTEMAQQNLHYRIGRNVLLLAREDEDRDGRLFLLAVQHLNLGRGADLALEQIHE
;
A
#
# COMPACT_ATOMS: atom_id res chain seq x y z
N GLY A 1 15.32 -1.03 3.56
CA GLY A 1 15.18 -2.46 3.23
C GLY A 1 14.53 -3.17 4.39
N ASN A 2 13.61 -4.11 4.14
CA ASN A 2 12.91 -4.85 5.18
C ASN A 2 13.72 -6.11 5.55
N LEU A 3 14.11 -6.27 6.83
CA LEU A 3 14.91 -7.43 7.28
C LEU A 3 14.22 -8.75 6.97
N PHE A 4 12.90 -8.81 7.15
CA PHE A 4 12.10 -9.98 6.77
C PHE A 4 12.18 -10.26 5.27
N PHE A 5 12.12 -9.23 4.43
CA PHE A 5 12.27 -9.39 2.99
C PHE A 5 13.64 -9.97 2.63
N VAL A 6 14.72 -9.48 3.27
CA VAL A 6 16.07 -10.02 3.05
C VAL A 6 16.14 -11.48 3.48
N THR A 7 15.68 -11.82 4.68
CA THR A 7 15.72 -13.20 5.17
C THR A 7 14.91 -14.15 4.29
N HIS A 8 13.70 -13.76 3.89
CA HIS A 8 12.82 -14.58 3.07
C HIS A 8 13.37 -14.75 1.64
N LEU A 9 13.88 -13.68 1.04
CA LEU A 9 14.55 -13.74 -0.26
C LEU A 9 15.76 -14.67 -0.22
N THR A 10 16.62 -14.56 0.79
CA THR A 10 17.79 -15.43 0.95
C THR A 10 17.39 -16.90 1.08
N GLN A 11 16.37 -17.22 1.89
CA GLN A 11 15.87 -18.59 2.05
C GLN A 11 15.33 -19.16 0.74
N MET A 12 14.53 -18.39 0.02
CA MET A 12 13.97 -18.81 -1.27
C MET A 12 15.06 -19.02 -2.33
N LEU A 13 16.05 -18.12 -2.40
CA LEU A 13 17.19 -18.28 -3.31
C LEU A 13 17.99 -19.54 -2.98
N ALA A 14 18.17 -19.86 -1.69
CA ALA A 14 18.82 -21.08 -1.26
C ALA A 14 18.00 -22.34 -1.62
N GLN A 15 16.69 -22.34 -1.39
CA GLN A 15 15.81 -23.46 -1.74
C GLN A 15 15.78 -23.74 -3.24
N LYS A 16 15.86 -22.71 -4.09
CA LYS A 16 15.91 -22.85 -5.55
C LYS A 16 17.31 -23.17 -6.08
N GLY A 17 18.32 -23.29 -5.22
CA GLY A 17 19.70 -23.52 -5.61
C GLY A 17 20.32 -22.36 -6.40
N LEU A 18 19.75 -21.16 -6.27
CA LEU A 18 20.22 -19.95 -6.95
C LEU A 18 21.20 -19.14 -6.11
N LEU A 19 21.21 -19.41 -4.80
CA LEU A 19 22.23 -18.99 -3.85
C LEU A 19 22.73 -20.25 -3.15
N TYR A 20 24.02 -20.55 -3.27
CA TYR A 20 24.59 -21.76 -2.68
C TYR A 20 26.00 -21.48 -2.16
N PHE A 21 26.42 -22.29 -1.19
CA PHE A 21 27.76 -22.22 -0.65
C PHE A 21 28.67 -23.14 -1.45
N GLN A 22 29.71 -22.58 -2.07
CA GLN A 22 30.71 -23.34 -2.80
C GLN A 22 31.83 -23.74 -1.84
N GLU A 23 31.96 -25.04 -1.57
CA GLU A 23 32.92 -25.56 -0.59
C GLU A 23 34.37 -25.38 -1.07
N SER A 24 34.63 -25.51 -2.37
CA SER A 24 35.98 -25.44 -2.95
C SER A 24 36.61 -24.06 -2.81
N SER A 25 35.82 -23.00 -2.85
CA SER A 25 36.25 -21.61 -2.67
C SER A 25 35.90 -21.05 -1.28
N SER A 26 35.11 -21.77 -0.48
CA SER A 26 34.54 -21.29 0.78
C SER A 26 33.77 -19.96 0.64
N THR A 27 33.13 -19.74 -0.51
CA THR A 27 32.36 -18.53 -0.81
C THR A 27 30.91 -18.83 -1.15
N TRP A 28 30.03 -17.87 -0.89
CA TRP A 28 28.68 -17.90 -1.42
C TRP A 28 28.68 -17.48 -2.89
N GLU A 29 28.11 -18.32 -3.74
CA GLU A 29 27.94 -18.06 -5.18
C GLU A 29 26.46 -17.91 -5.52
N TYR A 30 26.17 -17.11 -6.55
CA TYR A 30 24.80 -16.86 -7.01
C TYR A 30 24.75 -16.63 -8.52
N ASP A 31 23.65 -17.05 -9.16
CA ASP A 31 23.43 -16.85 -10.59
C ASP A 31 22.43 -15.70 -10.81
N ILE A 32 22.95 -14.49 -11.03
CA ILE A 32 22.11 -13.30 -11.24
C ILE A 32 21.26 -13.40 -12.51
N GLY A 33 21.70 -14.15 -13.53
CA GLY A 33 20.97 -14.33 -14.78
C GLY A 33 19.71 -15.16 -14.55
N ARG A 34 19.85 -16.30 -13.87
CA ARG A 34 18.72 -17.15 -13.49
C ARG A 34 17.80 -16.50 -12.47
N ILE A 35 18.34 -15.80 -11.48
CA ILE A 35 17.55 -15.06 -10.49
C ILE A 35 16.62 -14.04 -11.16
N LYS A 36 17.11 -13.32 -12.18
CA LYS A 36 16.28 -12.38 -12.96
C LYS A 36 15.27 -13.11 -13.85
N ALA A 37 15.66 -14.21 -14.48
CA ALA A 37 14.80 -14.98 -15.38
C ALA A 37 13.64 -15.69 -14.67
N GLU A 38 13.87 -16.22 -13.47
CA GLU A 38 12.82 -16.91 -12.68
C GLU A 38 11.80 -15.94 -12.06
N THR A 39 11.91 -14.63 -12.30
CA THR A 39 10.92 -13.62 -11.86
C THR A 39 10.62 -13.66 -10.35
N ILE A 40 11.60 -14.16 -9.59
CA ILE A 40 11.55 -14.38 -8.14
C ILE A 40 11.20 -13.09 -7.38
N PHE A 41 11.58 -11.95 -7.94
CA PHE A 41 11.40 -10.65 -7.32
C PHE A 41 9.96 -10.13 -7.28
N THR A 42 9.03 -10.66 -8.09
CA THR A 42 7.72 -9.98 -8.27
C THR A 42 6.51 -10.77 -7.81
N SER A 43 6.34 -12.06 -8.13
CA SER A 43 5.09 -12.77 -7.79
C SER A 43 5.11 -13.37 -6.39
N GLU A 44 6.13 -14.18 -6.09
CA GLU A 44 6.23 -14.97 -4.86
C GLU A 44 6.47 -14.09 -3.63
N LEU A 45 7.35 -13.09 -3.77
CA LEU A 45 7.60 -12.09 -2.71
C LEU A 45 6.39 -11.19 -2.46
N SER A 46 5.63 -10.85 -3.49
CA SER A 46 4.40 -10.05 -3.33
C SER A 46 3.32 -10.83 -2.58
N GLU A 47 3.23 -12.14 -2.80
CA GLU A 47 2.25 -12.98 -2.09
C GLU A 47 2.55 -13.03 -0.59
N VAL A 48 3.82 -13.17 -0.21
CA VAL A 48 4.22 -13.21 1.20
C VAL A 48 3.95 -11.88 1.91
N LEU A 49 4.22 -10.75 1.23
CA LEU A 49 3.93 -9.42 1.77
C LEU A 49 2.42 -9.20 1.90
N ILE A 50 1.63 -9.67 0.92
CA ILE A 50 0.19 -9.46 0.97
C ILE A 50 -0.52 -10.31 2.01
N GLU A 51 -0.06 -11.53 2.27
CA GLU A 51 -0.61 -12.35 3.36
C GLU A 51 -0.50 -11.64 4.71
N ARG A 52 0.61 -10.92 4.95
CA ARG A 52 0.74 -10.09 6.16
C ARG A 52 -0.25 -8.93 6.20
N VAL A 53 -0.52 -8.29 5.06
CA VAL A 53 -1.53 -7.23 4.98
C VAL A 53 -2.93 -7.82 5.20
N ARG A 54 -3.24 -8.98 4.62
CA ARG A 54 -4.52 -9.68 4.79
C ARG A 54 -4.78 -10.14 6.23
N ALA A 55 -3.73 -10.38 7.01
CA ALA A 55 -3.82 -10.70 8.43
C ALA A 55 -4.16 -9.50 9.33
N LEU A 56 -4.05 -8.26 8.82
CA LEU A 56 -4.41 -7.06 9.56
C LEU A 56 -5.94 -6.89 9.64
N PRO A 57 -6.46 -6.16 10.64
CA PRO A 57 -7.87 -5.78 10.67
C PRO A 57 -8.32 -5.07 9.38
N SER A 58 -9.58 -5.28 8.97
CA SER A 58 -10.10 -4.75 7.70
C SER A 58 -9.95 -3.25 7.58
N GLU A 59 -10.11 -2.52 8.68
CA GLU A 59 -9.95 -1.06 8.72
C GLU A 59 -8.53 -0.60 8.40
N VAL A 60 -7.53 -1.36 8.83
CA VAL A 60 -6.12 -1.10 8.54
C VAL A 60 -5.86 -1.42 7.08
N GLN A 61 -6.43 -2.50 6.56
CA GLN A 61 -6.32 -2.83 5.13
C GLN A 61 -6.90 -1.73 4.25
N GLU A 62 -8.08 -1.19 4.58
CA GLU A 62 -8.70 -0.08 3.85
C GLU A 62 -7.84 1.19 3.89
N ALA A 63 -7.29 1.52 5.07
CA ALA A 63 -6.37 2.65 5.21
C ALA A 63 -5.09 2.47 4.39
N LEU A 64 -4.53 1.26 4.35
CA LEU A 64 -3.34 0.95 3.56
C LEU A 64 -3.62 0.95 2.04
N LYS A 65 -4.82 0.56 1.59
CA LYS A 65 -5.24 0.69 0.18
C LYS A 65 -5.26 2.17 -0.24
N VAL A 66 -5.80 3.05 0.60
CA VAL A 66 -5.77 4.50 0.37
C VAL A 66 -4.33 5.01 0.34
N ALA A 67 -3.53 4.66 1.34
CA ALA A 67 -2.11 5.04 1.41
C ALA A 67 -1.34 4.60 0.15
N ALA A 68 -1.66 3.42 -0.39
CA ALA A 68 -1.00 2.89 -1.58
C ALA A 68 -1.30 3.72 -2.84
N LEU A 69 -2.54 4.22 -2.99
CA LEU A 69 -2.94 5.04 -4.13
C LEU A 69 -2.56 6.52 -4.01
N LEU A 70 -2.37 7.05 -2.80
CA LEU A 70 -1.92 8.44 -2.60
C LEU A 70 -0.54 8.72 -3.21
N GLN A 71 0.30 7.68 -3.36
CA GLN A 71 1.66 7.75 -3.92
C GLN A 71 2.61 8.73 -3.21
N GLN A 72 2.19 9.32 -2.09
CA GLN A 72 2.99 10.21 -1.26
C GLN A 72 4.10 9.42 -0.55
N THR A 73 5.24 10.09 -0.33
CA THR A 73 6.38 9.50 0.41
C THR A 73 6.01 9.14 1.84
N THR A 74 5.08 9.90 2.44
CA THR A 74 4.59 9.71 3.80
C THR A 74 3.09 9.98 3.85
N PHE A 75 2.39 9.35 4.78
CA PHE A 75 0.97 9.56 5.05
C PHE A 75 0.72 9.67 6.55
N ASP A 76 -0.29 10.46 6.92
CA ASP A 76 -0.66 10.72 8.32
C ASP A 76 -1.96 9.98 8.68
N VAL A 77 -2.07 9.50 9.92
CA VAL A 77 -3.28 8.78 10.38
C VAL A 77 -4.54 9.62 10.24
N ASN A 78 -4.50 10.90 10.61
CA ASN A 78 -5.69 11.74 10.56
C ASN A 78 -6.16 11.90 9.11
N MET A 79 -5.21 12.05 8.17
CA MET A 79 -5.52 12.07 6.75
C MET A 79 -6.17 10.75 6.30
N LEU A 80 -5.59 9.60 6.66
CA LEU A 80 -6.17 8.29 6.30
C LEU A 80 -7.59 8.11 6.88
N GLN A 81 -7.82 8.45 8.15
CA GLN A 81 -9.15 8.40 8.76
C GLN A 81 -10.17 9.23 7.99
N ARG A 82 -9.81 10.45 7.58
CA ARG A 82 -10.69 11.33 6.83
C ARG A 82 -10.95 10.84 5.39
N LEU A 83 -10.01 10.12 4.78
CA LEU A 83 -10.16 9.60 3.43
C LEU A 83 -10.97 8.29 3.37
N VAL A 84 -10.92 7.48 4.43
CA VAL A 84 -11.66 6.21 4.52
C VAL A 84 -13.07 6.40 5.08
N LYS A 85 -13.43 7.59 5.58
CA LYS A 85 -14.72 7.88 6.27
C LYS A 85 -16.00 7.43 5.54
N ASP A 86 -16.00 7.44 4.21
CA ASP A 86 -17.17 7.07 3.40
C ASP A 86 -17.16 5.58 3.00
N ASN A 87 -16.27 4.78 3.58
CA ASN A 87 -16.29 3.34 3.39
C ASN A 87 -17.36 2.70 4.27
N PRO A 88 -18.32 1.94 3.72
CA PRO A 88 -19.29 1.20 4.52
C PRO A 88 -18.61 0.26 5.53
N ASP A 89 -17.44 -0.28 5.18
CA ASP A 89 -16.67 -1.22 6.00
C ASP A 89 -15.84 -0.51 7.10
N PHE A 90 -15.74 0.81 7.07
CA PHE A 90 -14.98 1.60 8.05
C PHE A 90 -15.92 2.28 9.04
N THR A 91 -16.17 1.58 10.14
CA THR A 91 -17.04 2.03 11.24
C THR A 91 -16.36 3.03 12.17
N GLU A 92 -17.12 3.71 13.03
CA GLU A 92 -16.56 4.58 14.07
C GLU A 92 -15.66 3.81 15.05
N GLN A 93 -15.99 2.54 15.31
CA GLN A 93 -15.14 1.65 16.10
C GLN A 93 -13.79 1.40 15.41
N ALA A 94 -13.80 1.17 14.09
CA ALA A 94 -12.61 1.01 13.26
C ALA A 94 -11.70 2.27 13.28
N ARG A 95 -12.30 3.46 13.40
CA ARG A 95 -11.54 4.70 13.54
C ARG A 95 -10.71 4.72 14.83
N SER A 96 -11.28 4.20 15.93
CA SER A 96 -10.59 4.13 17.22
C SER A 96 -9.49 3.08 17.30
N THR A 97 -9.57 2.02 16.49
CA THR A 97 -8.60 0.91 16.45
C THR A 97 -7.48 1.12 15.44
N LEU A 98 -7.65 2.05 14.48
CA LEU A 98 -6.67 2.29 13.41
C LEU A 98 -5.27 2.65 13.95
N ASP A 99 -5.17 3.47 15.00
CA ASP A 99 -3.87 3.84 15.59
C ASP A 99 -3.11 2.61 16.10
N THR A 100 -3.81 1.69 16.77
CA THR A 100 -3.23 0.43 17.26
C THR A 100 -2.86 -0.48 16.10
N GLY A 101 -3.75 -0.63 15.11
CA GLY A 101 -3.48 -1.46 13.94
C GLY A 101 -2.31 -0.95 13.08
N LEU A 102 -2.10 0.37 12.99
CA LEU A 102 -0.93 0.94 12.32
C LEU A 102 0.37 0.68 13.11
N LYS A 103 0.33 0.66 14.45
CA LYS A 103 1.48 0.25 15.26
C LYS A 103 1.83 -1.23 15.04
N GLU A 104 0.84 -2.12 15.00
CA GLU A 104 1.04 -3.53 14.64
C GLU A 104 1.62 -3.67 13.22
N THR A 105 1.21 -2.80 12.29
CA THR A 105 1.73 -2.76 10.93
C THR A 105 3.21 -2.32 10.89
N VAL A 106 3.65 -1.47 11.83
CA VAL A 106 5.08 -1.13 12.01
C VAL A 106 5.86 -2.33 12.52
N GLU A 107 5.34 -3.04 13.53
CA GLU A 107 5.98 -4.25 14.08
C GLU A 107 6.09 -5.37 13.04
N ALA A 108 5.08 -5.49 12.16
CA ALA A 108 5.10 -6.40 11.02
C ALA A 108 6.13 -6.02 9.93
N GLY A 109 6.78 -4.86 10.05
CA GLY A 109 7.78 -4.34 9.11
C GLY A 109 7.19 -3.90 7.77
N LEU A 110 5.89 -3.62 7.72
CA LEU A 110 5.20 -3.21 6.49
C LEU A 110 5.32 -1.70 6.26
N ILE A 111 5.18 -0.93 7.34
CA ILE A 111 5.37 0.52 7.38
C ILE A 111 6.40 0.88 8.45
N GLN A 112 6.91 2.11 8.41
CA GLN A 112 7.75 2.66 9.46
C GLN A 112 7.25 4.03 9.88
N CYS A 113 7.34 4.32 11.17
CA CYS A 113 7.07 5.63 11.73
C CYS A 113 8.16 6.63 11.30
N CYS A 114 7.74 7.86 10.98
CA CYS A 114 8.60 8.96 10.55
C CYS A 114 8.86 9.92 11.73
N CYS A 115 9.27 11.16 11.43
CA CYS A 115 9.64 12.18 12.42
C CYS A 115 8.53 12.52 13.43
N SER A 116 7.27 12.13 13.18
CA SER A 116 6.15 12.23 14.13
C SER A 116 5.48 10.87 14.31
N GLU A 117 4.97 10.61 15.52
CA GLU A 117 4.33 9.34 15.91
C GLU A 117 3.07 8.97 15.07
N ARG A 118 2.55 9.92 14.28
CA ARG A 118 1.37 9.75 13.44
C ARG A 118 1.65 9.77 11.94
N GLN A 119 2.91 9.96 11.55
CA GLN A 119 3.32 9.94 10.16
C GLN A 119 4.05 8.63 9.85
N PHE A 120 3.65 7.99 8.77
CA PHE A 120 4.17 6.69 8.34
C PHE A 120 4.62 6.72 6.89
N LYS A 121 5.46 5.76 6.52
CA LYS A 121 5.74 5.42 5.14
C LYS A 121 5.89 3.92 4.97
N PHE A 122 5.63 3.42 3.76
CA PHE A 122 5.97 2.04 3.43
C PHE A 122 7.48 1.83 3.56
N VAL A 123 7.89 0.71 4.16
CA VAL A 123 9.31 0.35 4.29
C VAL A 123 9.94 0.10 2.91
N HIS A 124 9.11 -0.28 1.93
CA HIS A 124 9.53 -0.54 0.56
C HIS A 124 8.40 -0.32 -0.45
N ASP A 125 8.74 0.16 -1.65
CA ASP A 125 7.77 0.37 -2.75
C ASP A 125 7.01 -0.91 -3.13
N ARG A 126 7.67 -2.07 -3.02
CA ARG A 126 7.03 -3.37 -3.29
C ARG A 126 5.82 -3.63 -2.42
N ILE A 127 5.79 -3.17 -1.17
CA ILE A 127 4.63 -3.36 -0.28
C ILE A 127 3.44 -2.57 -0.83
N ARG A 128 3.67 -1.31 -1.22
CA ARG A 128 2.68 -0.46 -1.87
C ARG A 128 2.15 -1.10 -3.16
N GLU A 129 3.06 -1.58 -4.01
CA GLU A 129 2.69 -2.24 -5.27
C GLU A 129 1.91 -3.53 -5.03
N SER A 130 2.32 -4.38 -4.07
CA SER A 130 1.59 -5.59 -3.71
C SER A 130 0.18 -5.26 -3.23
N ILE A 131 0.01 -4.23 -2.41
CA ILE A 131 -1.34 -3.76 -1.99
C ILE A 131 -2.15 -3.34 -3.21
N ARG A 132 -1.61 -2.48 -4.08
CA ARG A 132 -2.33 -2.04 -5.28
C ARG A 132 -2.72 -3.24 -6.16
N ASP A 133 -1.78 -4.14 -6.44
CA ASP A 133 -1.97 -5.20 -7.44
C ASP A 133 -2.80 -6.37 -6.91
N LYS A 134 -2.78 -6.64 -5.60
CA LYS A 134 -3.43 -7.82 -4.99
C LYS A 134 -4.70 -7.49 -4.21
N LEU A 135 -4.82 -6.29 -3.64
CA LEU A 135 -5.99 -5.84 -2.88
C LEU A 135 -6.93 -4.93 -3.69
N LEU A 136 -6.46 -4.42 -4.83
CA LEU A 136 -7.25 -3.68 -5.81
C LEU A 136 -7.00 -4.26 -7.23
N PRO A 137 -7.33 -5.55 -7.45
CA PRO A 137 -6.87 -6.27 -8.64
C PRO A 137 -7.55 -5.83 -9.94
N THR A 138 -8.69 -5.13 -9.86
CA THR A 138 -9.40 -4.65 -11.05
C THR A 138 -9.19 -3.16 -11.24
N GLU A 139 -9.13 -2.73 -12.50
CA GLU A 139 -9.06 -1.32 -12.86
C GLU A 139 -10.24 -0.54 -12.27
N MET A 140 -11.44 -1.12 -12.34
CA MET A 140 -12.65 -0.55 -11.75
C MET A 140 -12.54 -0.35 -10.23
N ALA A 141 -11.94 -1.29 -9.48
CA ALA A 141 -11.73 -1.11 -8.04
C ALA A 141 -10.75 0.04 -7.74
N GLN A 142 -9.67 0.14 -8.52
CA GLN A 142 -8.72 1.25 -8.40
C GLN A 142 -9.38 2.59 -8.76
N GLN A 143 -10.13 2.67 -9.85
CA GLN A 143 -10.85 3.87 -10.28
C GLN A 143 -11.88 4.32 -9.24
N ASN A 144 -12.68 3.40 -8.69
CA ASN A 144 -13.62 3.69 -7.60
C ASN A 144 -12.93 4.26 -6.37
N LEU A 145 -11.78 3.68 -5.98
CA LEU A 145 -11.04 4.19 -4.83
C LEU A 145 -10.38 5.53 -5.13
N HIS A 146 -9.83 5.74 -6.34
CA HIS A 146 -9.32 7.04 -6.78
C HIS A 146 -10.40 8.13 -6.73
N TYR A 147 -11.61 7.83 -7.22
CA TYR A 147 -12.74 8.77 -7.13
C TYR A 147 -13.08 9.13 -5.68
N ARG A 148 -13.20 8.12 -4.79
CA ARG A 148 -13.47 8.32 -3.37
C ARG A 148 -12.39 9.17 -2.69
N ILE A 149 -11.11 8.88 -2.97
CA ILE A 149 -9.98 9.68 -2.47
C ILE A 149 -10.11 11.11 -2.99
N GLY A 150 -10.29 11.31 -4.30
CA GLY A 150 -10.36 12.63 -4.91
C GLY A 150 -11.50 13.48 -4.33
N ARG A 151 -12.69 12.89 -4.17
CA ARG A 151 -13.85 13.53 -3.54
C ARG A 151 -13.55 13.92 -2.09
N ASN A 152 -12.96 13.02 -1.31
CA ASN A 152 -12.66 13.29 0.09
C ASN A 152 -11.54 14.33 0.27
N VAL A 153 -10.46 14.26 -0.52
CA VAL A 153 -9.41 15.28 -0.52
C VAL A 153 -9.97 16.65 -0.91
N LEU A 154 -10.93 16.73 -1.85
CA LEU A 154 -11.56 17.99 -2.23
C LEU A 154 -12.35 18.61 -1.06
N LEU A 155 -13.05 17.79 -0.27
CA LEU A 155 -13.72 18.25 0.94
C LEU A 155 -12.71 18.76 1.97
N LEU A 156 -11.60 18.06 2.17
CA LEU A 156 -10.52 18.51 3.06
C LEU A 156 -9.90 19.83 2.63
N ALA A 157 -9.66 20.01 1.33
CA ALA A 157 -9.12 21.25 0.79
C ALA A 157 -10.03 22.46 1.11
N ARG A 158 -11.35 22.23 1.17
CA ARG A 158 -12.33 23.26 1.56
C ARG A 158 -12.37 23.49 3.06
N GLU A 159 -12.35 22.42 3.86
CA GLU A 159 -12.38 22.49 5.33
C GLU A 159 -11.11 23.15 5.91
N ASP A 160 -9.95 22.79 5.40
CA ASP A 160 -8.65 23.22 5.93
C ASP A 160 -8.13 24.53 5.28
N GLU A 161 -8.96 25.21 4.47
CA GLU A 161 -8.59 26.39 3.68
C GLU A 161 -7.25 26.21 2.94
N ASP A 162 -7.17 25.27 1.99
CA ASP A 162 -5.92 24.91 1.29
C ASP A 162 -5.30 26.07 0.47
N ARG A 163 -4.61 26.98 1.16
CA ARG A 163 -4.09 28.24 0.60
C ARG A 163 -3.04 28.01 -0.48
N ASP A 164 -2.30 26.92 -0.37
CA ASP A 164 -1.23 26.54 -1.30
C ASP A 164 -1.75 25.70 -2.49
N GLY A 165 -3.04 25.33 -2.49
CA GLY A 165 -3.68 24.55 -3.56
C GLY A 165 -3.19 23.11 -3.72
N ARG A 166 -2.42 22.59 -2.74
CA ARG A 166 -1.81 21.26 -2.83
C ARG A 166 -2.83 20.14 -2.70
N LEU A 167 -3.77 20.27 -1.76
CA LEU A 167 -4.86 19.33 -1.59
C LEU A 167 -5.82 19.41 -2.79
N PHE A 168 -6.10 20.62 -3.30
CA PHE A 168 -6.91 20.78 -4.50
C PHE A 168 -6.29 20.06 -5.72
N LEU A 169 -4.99 20.24 -5.97
CA LEU A 169 -4.31 19.55 -7.08
C LEU A 169 -4.33 18.03 -6.90
N LEU A 170 -4.07 17.55 -5.69
CA LEU A 170 -4.15 16.13 -5.37
C LEU A 170 -5.56 15.57 -5.61
N ALA A 171 -6.59 16.30 -5.20
CA ALA A 171 -7.98 15.92 -5.44
C ALA A 171 -8.27 15.79 -6.93
N VAL A 172 -7.89 16.78 -7.75
CA VAL A 172 -8.08 16.76 -9.20
C VAL A 172 -7.35 15.58 -9.85
N GLN A 173 -6.10 15.30 -9.44
CA GLN A 173 -5.36 14.15 -9.93
C GLN A 173 -6.11 12.83 -9.67
N HIS A 174 -6.60 12.63 -8.44
CA HIS A 174 -7.34 11.43 -8.08
C HIS A 174 -8.71 11.34 -8.78
N LEU A 175 -9.44 12.45 -8.90
CA LEU A 175 -10.70 12.48 -9.65
C LEU A 175 -10.49 12.14 -11.13
N ASN A 176 -9.39 12.61 -11.74
CA ASN A 176 -9.05 12.26 -13.13
C ASN A 176 -8.75 10.77 -13.29
N LEU A 177 -8.04 10.16 -12.34
CA LEU A 177 -7.78 8.72 -12.31
C LEU A 177 -9.03 7.89 -12.00
N GLY A 178 -10.02 8.49 -11.34
CA GLY A 178 -11.30 7.86 -10.99
C GLY A 178 -12.45 8.08 -11.98
N ARG A 179 -12.22 8.73 -13.14
CA ARG A 179 -13.30 9.10 -14.09
C ARG A 179 -14.19 7.95 -14.54
N GLY A 180 -13.66 6.73 -14.66
CA GLY A 180 -14.45 5.55 -15.05
C GLY A 180 -15.49 5.13 -14.00
N ALA A 181 -15.30 5.49 -12.72
CA ALA A 181 -16.26 5.24 -11.66
C ALA A 181 -17.49 6.15 -11.73
N ASP A 182 -17.31 7.40 -12.18
CA ASP A 182 -18.38 8.41 -12.29
C ASP A 182 -19.37 8.03 -13.40
N LEU A 183 -18.83 7.61 -14.56
CA LEU A 183 -19.63 7.17 -15.72
C LEU A 183 -20.43 5.89 -15.45
N ALA A 184 -19.93 5.01 -14.59
CA ALA A 184 -20.65 3.79 -14.20
C ALA A 184 -21.84 4.07 -13.27
N LEU A 185 -21.80 5.15 -12.48
CA LEU A 185 -22.91 5.58 -11.63
C LEU A 185 -24.03 6.24 -12.45
N GLU A 186 -23.68 6.97 -13.51
CA GLU A 186 -24.64 7.59 -14.44
C GLU A 186 -25.43 6.54 -15.23
N GLN A 187 -24.78 5.45 -15.65
CA GLN A 187 -25.44 4.36 -16.40
C GLN A 187 -26.40 3.49 -15.57
N ILE A 188 -26.32 3.54 -14.23
CA ILE A 188 -27.25 2.82 -13.35
C ILE A 188 -28.55 3.63 -13.10
N HIS A 189 -28.56 4.91 -13.45
CA HIS A 189 -29.70 5.81 -13.27
C HIS A 189 -30.50 6.09 -14.57
N GLU A 190 -30.20 5.40 -15.67
CA GLU A 190 -31.03 5.31 -16.89
C GLU A 190 -31.75 3.96 -16.99
#